data_AF-A0A0T9USE6-F1
#
_entry.id   AF-A0A0T9USE6-F1
#
_cell.length_a   1.000
_cell.length_b   1.000
_cell.length_c   1.000
_cell.angle_alpha   90.00
_cell.angle_beta   90.00
_cell.angle_gamma   90.00
#
_symmetry.space_group_name_H-M   'P 1'
#
loop_
_entity.id
_entity.type
_entity.pdbx_description
1 polymer ?
#
loop_
_entity_poly.entity_id
_entity_poly.type
_entity_poly.pdbx_seq_one_letter_code
_entity_poly.pdbx_strand_id
1 'polypeptide(L)' 'MVAESRCRRQPAAVAAAPQPTKVAEPMLSETENYFNQAIKDAVKAGDVDKALKLLNEAEYLGSTSARKTFISSVKGKG' A
#
# COMPACT_ATOMS: atom_id res chain seq x y z
N MET A 1 -9.34 -61.72 -7.57
CA MET A 1 -8.52 -60.75 -8.33
C MET A 1 -9.34 -59.48 -8.49
N VAL A 2 -8.96 -58.43 -7.74
CA VAL A 2 -8.97 -56.98 -8.09
C VAL A 2 -10.27 -56.40 -8.71
N ALA A 3 -10.90 -55.31 -8.27
CA ALA A 3 -10.70 -54.35 -7.20
C ALA A 3 -11.98 -53.48 -7.06
N GLU A 4 -12.12 -52.86 -5.89
CA GLU A 4 -13.08 -51.82 -5.54
C GLU A 4 -13.07 -50.62 -6.51
N SER A 5 -14.22 -49.99 -6.68
CA SER A 5 -14.28 -48.56 -7.05
C SER A 5 -15.51 -47.94 -6.41
N ARG A 6 -15.35 -47.63 -5.12
CA ARG A 6 -16.29 -46.78 -4.37
C ARG A 6 -16.28 -45.40 -5.00
N CYS A 7 -17.42 -45.03 -5.55
CA CYS A 7 -17.75 -43.68 -5.96
C CYS A 7 -17.59 -42.74 -4.75
N ARG A 8 -16.53 -41.93 -4.74
CA ARG A 8 -16.41 -40.79 -3.82
C ARG A 8 -16.56 -39.52 -4.65
N ARG A 9 -17.78 -38.97 -4.65
CA ARG A 9 -18.01 -37.55 -4.92
C ARG A 9 -17.18 -36.75 -3.92
N GLN A 10 -16.42 -35.78 -4.41
CA GLN A 10 -15.98 -34.66 -3.61
C GLN A 10 -16.02 -33.40 -4.49
N PRO A 11 -16.79 -32.36 -4.12
CA PRO A 11 -16.68 -31.09 -4.79
C PRO A 11 -15.34 -30.48 -4.39
N ALA A 12 -14.46 -30.24 -5.36
CA ALA A 12 -13.26 -29.46 -5.15
C ALA A 12 -13.71 -28.02 -4.83
N ALA A 13 -13.64 -27.66 -3.56
CA ALA A 13 -13.75 -26.29 -3.12
C ALA A 13 -12.72 -25.46 -3.88
N VAL A 14 -13.18 -24.39 -4.52
CA VAL A 14 -12.32 -23.33 -5.04
C VAL A 14 -11.52 -22.76 -3.86
N ALA A 15 -10.27 -23.21 -3.73
CA ALA A 15 -9.32 -22.57 -2.85
C ALA A 15 -9.03 -21.19 -3.44
N ALA A 16 -9.72 -20.16 -2.94
CA ALA A 16 -9.26 -18.80 -3.08
C ALA A 16 -7.85 -18.76 -2.50
N ALA A 17 -6.86 -18.57 -3.38
CA ALA A 17 -5.49 -18.37 -2.96
C ALA A 17 -5.50 -17.22 -1.93
N PRO A 18 -4.83 -17.39 -0.77
CA PRO A 18 -4.63 -16.27 0.13
C PRO A 18 -3.87 -15.23 -0.68
N GLN A 19 -4.54 -14.13 -1.00
CA GLN A 19 -3.85 -12.94 -1.47
C GLN A 19 -2.80 -12.67 -0.39
N PRO A 20 -1.50 -12.53 -0.74
CA PRO A 20 -0.51 -12.21 0.25
C PRO A 20 -1.01 -10.95 0.94
N THR A 21 -1.41 -11.10 2.20
CA THR A 21 -1.51 -9.99 3.12
C THR A 21 -0.12 -9.42 3.04
N LYS A 22 0.01 -8.31 2.29
CA LYS A 22 1.20 -7.49 2.28
C LYS A 22 1.34 -7.07 3.73
N VAL A 23 2.03 -7.91 4.49
CA VAL A 23 2.73 -7.50 5.69
C VAL A 23 3.54 -6.36 5.12
N ALA A 24 3.08 -5.14 5.39
CA ALA A 24 3.86 -3.97 5.17
C ALA A 24 5.07 -4.22 6.06
N GLU A 25 6.10 -4.84 5.47
CA GLU A 25 7.43 -4.86 6.06
C GLU A 25 7.64 -3.44 6.52
N PRO A 26 8.02 -3.22 7.80
CA PRO A 26 8.12 -1.89 8.34
C PRO A 26 8.92 -1.08 7.34
N MET A 27 8.24 -0.12 6.72
CA MET A 27 8.83 0.76 5.74
C MET A 27 10.17 1.21 6.30
N LEU A 28 11.24 1.10 5.52
CA LEU A 28 12.50 1.70 5.90
C LEU A 28 12.24 3.17 6.20
N SER A 29 12.62 3.64 7.39
CA SER A 29 12.42 5.04 7.80
C SER A 29 12.99 6.03 6.78
N GLU A 30 14.01 5.61 6.02
CA GLU A 30 14.56 6.37 4.89
C GLU A 30 13.54 6.64 3.78
N THR A 31 12.73 5.64 3.43
CA THR A 31 11.68 5.78 2.42
C THR A 31 10.58 6.71 2.89
N GLU A 32 10.19 6.62 4.16
CA GLU A 32 9.20 7.52 4.75
C GLU A 32 9.69 8.98 4.75
N ASN A 33 10.95 9.19 5.13
CA ASN A 33 11.56 10.52 5.08
C ASN A 33 11.62 11.08 3.66
N TYR A 34 11.96 10.25 2.67
CA TYR A 34 11.99 10.67 1.27
C TYR A 34 10.62 11.20 0.81
N PHE A 35 9.55 10.43 1.04
CA PHE A 35 8.20 10.87 0.68
C PHE A 35 7.80 12.14 1.42
N ASN A 36 8.09 12.25 2.72
CA ASN A 36 7.78 13.45 3.50
C ASN A 36 8.49 14.70 2.96
N GLN A 37 9.76 14.60 2.53
CA GLN A 37 10.48 15.72 1.92
C GLN A 37 9.92 16.04 0.53
N ALA A 38 9.75 15.03 -0.33
CA ALA A 38 9.24 15.21 -1.68
C ALA A 38 7.82 15.80 -1.71
N ILE A 39 6.96 15.40 -0.76
CA ILE A 39 5.63 15.97 -0.55
C ILE A 39 5.74 17.44 -0.13
N LYS A 40 6.61 17.78 0.82
CA LYS A 40 6.82 19.18 1.24
C LYS A 40 7.27 20.06 0.09
N ASP A 41 8.16 19.56 -0.75
CA ASP A 41 8.71 20.33 -1.86
C ASP A 41 7.69 20.49 -2.98
N ALA A 42 6.87 19.47 -3.26
CA ALA A 42 5.90 19.47 -4.35
C ALA A 42 4.69 20.42 -4.16
N VAL A 43 3.82 20.29 -3.15
CA VAL A 43 4.05 21.03 -1.91
C VAL A 43 4.28 22.50 -2.20
N LYS A 44 5.40 23.03 -1.70
CA LYS A 44 5.91 24.40 -1.89
C LYS A 44 5.91 24.86 -3.34
N ALA A 45 6.30 24.01 -4.29
CA ALA A 45 6.33 24.34 -5.72
C ALA A 45 4.93 24.62 -6.31
N GLY A 46 3.86 24.13 -5.69
CA GLY A 46 2.50 24.24 -6.23
C GLY A 46 2.09 23.04 -7.08
N ASP A 47 2.97 22.04 -7.20
CA ASP A 47 2.74 20.76 -7.86
C ASP A 47 1.88 19.83 -6.99
N VAL A 48 0.64 20.24 -6.72
CA VAL A 48 -0.28 19.48 -5.86
C VAL A 48 -0.51 18.07 -6.43
N ASP A 49 -0.62 17.92 -7.76
CA ASP A 49 -0.77 16.62 -8.42
C ASP A 49 0.40 15.67 -8.14
N LYS A 50 1.62 16.19 -8.14
CA LYS A 50 2.83 15.41 -7.83
C LYS A 50 2.85 15.01 -6.36
N ALA A 51 2.50 15.93 -5.47
CA ALA A 51 2.39 15.67 -4.04
C ALA A 51 1.33 14.58 -3.74
N LEU A 52 0.20 14.57 -4.45
CA LEU A 52 -0.83 13.54 -4.32
C LEU A 52 -0.34 12.17 -4.81
N LYS A 53 0.43 12.10 -5.89
CA LYS A 53 1.04 10.83 -6.33
C LYS A 53 2.00 10.27 -5.27
N LEU A 54 2.90 11.11 -4.76
CA LEU A 54 3.86 10.75 -3.72
C LEU A 54 3.16 10.31 -2.42
N LEU A 55 2.07 10.98 -2.05
CA LEU A 55 1.23 10.60 -0.92
C LEU A 55 0.69 9.18 -1.10
N ASN A 56 0.03 8.89 -2.23
CA ASN A 56 -0.58 7.59 -2.49
C ASN A 56 0.46 6.46 -2.47
N GLU A 57 1.66 6.73 -2.96
CA GLU A 57 2.76 5.76 -2.99
C GLU A 57 3.29 5.49 -1.59
N ALA A 58 3.44 6.53 -0.76
CA ALA A 58 3.76 6.37 0.66
C ALA A 58 2.66 5.58 1.40
N GLU A 59 1.38 5.86 1.12
CA GLU A 59 0.23 5.17 1.73
C GLU A 59 0.11 3.72 1.29
N TYR A 60 0.39 3.42 0.02
CA TYR A 60 0.44 2.06 -0.53
C TYR A 60 1.51 1.19 0.15
N LEU A 61 2.53 1.85 0.70
CA LEU A 61 3.59 1.22 1.47
C LEU A 61 3.30 1.25 2.98
N GLY A 62 2.22 1.89 3.43
CA GLY A 62 1.75 1.90 4.82
C GLY A 62 2.09 3.17 5.61
N SER A 63 2.67 4.19 4.97
CA SER A 63 2.99 5.45 5.65
C SER A 63 1.74 6.27 5.93
N THR A 64 1.53 6.61 7.21
CA THR A 64 0.48 7.55 7.64
C THR A 64 1.02 8.96 7.90
N SER A 65 2.34 9.12 8.04
CA SER A 65 3.00 10.40 8.25
C SER A 65 2.99 11.27 6.99
N ALA A 66 3.12 10.65 5.81
CA ALA A 66 3.03 11.33 4.51
C ALA A 66 1.73 12.14 4.36
N ARG A 67 0.59 11.58 4.80
CA ARG A 67 -0.72 12.26 4.81
C ARG A 67 -0.75 13.48 5.70
N LYS A 68 -0.24 13.34 6.93
CA LYS A 68 -0.15 14.47 7.87
C LYS A 68 0.75 15.57 7.32
N THR A 69 1.87 15.19 6.70
CA THR A 69 2.80 16.12 6.05
C THR A 69 2.13 16.86 4.91
N PHE A 70 1.46 16.16 4.00
CA PHE A 70 0.73 16.77 2.89
C PHE A 70 -0.29 17.80 3.37
N ILE A 71 -1.19 17.41 4.28
CA ILE A 71 -2.23 18.30 4.83
C ILE A 71 -1.61 19.54 5.49
N SER A 72 -0.54 19.35 6.27
CA SER A 72 0.14 20.47 6.94
C SER A 72 0.80 21.42 5.94
N SER A 73 1.42 20.88 4.89
CA SER A 73 2.08 21.68 3.85
C SER A 73 1.11 22.44 2.96
N VAL A 74 -0.07 21.89 2.64
CA VAL A 74 -1.09 22.62 1.85
C VAL A 74 -1.84 23.63 2.69
N LYS A 75 -2.04 23.36 3.99
CA LYS A 75 -2.73 24.29 4.91
C LYS A 75 -1.85 25.46 5.35
N GLY A 76 -0.57 25.21 5.61
CA GLY A 76 0.41 26.24 6.00
C GLY A 76 0.93 27.08 4.84
N LYS A 77 0.35 26.94 3.64
CA LYS A 77 0.75 27.63 2.41
C LYS A 77 0.18 29.05 2.27
N GLY A 78 -0.14 29.69 3.39
CA GLY A 78 -0.70 31.05 3.49
C GLY A 78 0.03 31.86 4.54
#